data_AF-A0A0H3AV39-F1
#
_entry.id   AF-A0A0H3AV39-F1
#
_cell.length_a   1.000
_cell.length_b   1.000
_cell.length_c   1.000
_cell.angle_alpha   90.00
_cell.angle_beta   90.00
_cell.angle_gamma   90.00
#
_symmetry.space_group_name_H-M   'P 1'
#
loop_
_entity.id
_entity.type
_entity.pdbx_description
1 polymer ?
#
loop_
_entity_poly.entity_id
_entity_poly.type
_entity_poly.pdbx_seq_one_letter_code
_entity_poly.pdbx_strand_id
1 'polypeptide(L)'
;MTQNKKSVFKGWNFLKPKGGGANEVGEHGGVYQSLDGKITAMIKKEASSSKNIAEFLGSQIFEAISPGNGAKVNLIAPDDFNKSKAVDLQIYVKSEFFENYSSDMYVDMDKHMSAKTKPSSWFRKDGGRPLFMGTRNKLFRTLENAFKEIKYQNFENIMPASLLIGDFDIHVGNIGVIRDQKNPKTLPKLVRIDFAGSFDNLTNNIYPHSRAKHLPGFGPTNHFREFPSNLRTKNPNFADSLIAVSKIDLSKTIDKSFDALTKYYSNEAIAEFAKQALPKQFNNKQSKDITPEEIKASLIDTMKKRQESLKEYGLEIKVNSLISKKYSFPYYEVKEQGLKTLMKEYPDYFAKILNYEERKKGGQKLKLRNKITTNFARILEILGIRDSAQKHLIKTIKSLNEDIKDERNLAGSSDKIKKEPKQKLVKTNIYANREYVDALEKFKKEVGTDDIVSVTPSQLGLAKKAKQKDQDLLKLDEENLKHIKNLQGKVMKPTQTTAASVVNKKSTPAKTR
;
A
#
# COMPACT_ATOMS: atom_id res chain seq x y z
N MET A 1 7.16 -30.89 -32.14
CA MET A 1 7.08 -30.28 -33.48
C MET A 1 6.25 -29.01 -33.38
N THR A 2 6.89 -27.85 -33.29
CA THR A 2 6.22 -26.53 -33.32
C THR A 2 5.97 -26.19 -34.78
N GLN A 3 4.72 -26.31 -35.24
CA GLN A 3 4.35 -25.72 -36.53
C GLN A 3 4.63 -24.21 -36.45
N ASN A 4 5.36 -23.68 -37.44
CA ASN A 4 5.55 -22.24 -37.64
C ASN A 4 4.18 -21.57 -37.86
N LYS A 5 3.49 -21.20 -36.78
CA LYS A 5 2.27 -20.41 -36.87
C LYS A 5 2.68 -19.04 -37.45
N LYS A 6 2.29 -18.79 -38.70
CA LYS A 6 2.53 -17.49 -39.34
C LYS A 6 1.84 -16.43 -38.48
N SER A 7 2.59 -15.38 -38.13
CA SER A 7 2.06 -14.29 -37.32
C SER A 7 0.94 -13.59 -38.08
N VAL A 8 -0.15 -13.26 -37.37
CA VAL A 8 -1.26 -12.45 -37.89
C VAL A 8 -1.11 -10.97 -37.52
N PHE A 9 -0.02 -10.61 -36.84
CA PHE A 9 0.27 -9.25 -36.40
C PHE A 9 1.45 -8.69 -37.22
N LYS A 10 1.17 -7.67 -38.04
CA LYS A 10 2.18 -6.99 -38.87
C LYS A 10 3.34 -6.49 -38.03
N GLY A 11 4.56 -6.81 -38.46
CA GLY A 11 5.79 -6.40 -37.78
C GLY A 11 6.24 -7.33 -36.65
N TRP A 12 5.57 -8.46 -36.44
CA TRP A 12 5.87 -9.41 -35.35
C TRP A 12 6.00 -10.84 -35.85
N ASN A 13 6.98 -11.57 -35.31
CA ASN A 13 7.19 -12.99 -35.51
C ASN A 13 6.77 -13.76 -34.26
N PHE A 14 5.93 -14.79 -34.41
CA PHE A 14 5.54 -15.67 -33.30
C PHE A 14 6.73 -16.54 -32.89
N LEU A 15 7.10 -16.52 -31.62
CA LEU A 15 8.17 -17.36 -31.09
C LEU A 15 7.61 -18.63 -30.45
N LYS A 16 6.67 -18.47 -29.51
CA LYS A 16 6.13 -19.59 -28.73
C LYS A 16 4.79 -19.25 -28.08
N PRO A 17 3.94 -20.25 -27.78
CA PRO A 17 2.75 -20.03 -26.98
C PRO A 17 3.13 -19.56 -25.56
N LYS A 18 2.18 -18.93 -24.84
CA LYS A 18 2.37 -18.60 -23.43
C LYS A 18 2.48 -19.89 -22.61
N GLY A 19 3.50 -19.96 -21.75
CA GLY A 19 3.61 -20.99 -20.72
C GLY A 19 3.05 -20.48 -19.40
N GLY A 20 2.04 -21.16 -18.85
CA GLY A 20 1.47 -20.89 -17.53
C GLY A 20 0.53 -19.66 -17.45
N GLY A 21 0.05 -19.37 -16.24
CA GLY A 21 -0.94 -18.30 -15.96
C GLY A 21 -2.38 -18.82 -15.87
N ALA A 22 -3.26 -18.08 -15.18
CA ALA A 22 -4.64 -18.51 -14.93
C ALA A 22 -5.57 -18.32 -16.13
N ASN A 23 -5.28 -17.36 -17.02
CA ASN A 23 -6.10 -17.01 -18.17
C ASN A 23 -5.46 -17.48 -19.48
N GLU A 24 -6.30 -17.96 -20.39
CA GLU A 24 -5.98 -18.15 -21.80
C GLU A 24 -5.53 -16.83 -22.44
N VAL A 25 -4.76 -16.92 -23.52
CA VAL A 25 -4.16 -15.75 -24.18
C VAL A 25 -4.91 -15.26 -25.41
N GLY A 26 -6.03 -15.90 -25.72
CA GLY A 26 -6.71 -15.79 -27.01
C GLY A 26 -6.02 -16.61 -28.10
N GLU A 27 -6.71 -16.80 -29.22
CA GLU A 27 -6.29 -17.66 -30.33
C GLU A 27 -4.89 -17.32 -30.89
N HIS A 28 -4.58 -16.02 -30.98
CA HIS A 28 -3.28 -15.54 -31.47
C HIS A 28 -2.34 -15.12 -30.34
N GLY A 29 -2.67 -15.45 -29.09
CA GLY A 29 -1.84 -15.06 -27.96
C GLY A 29 -0.54 -15.85 -27.85
N GLY A 30 0.52 -15.19 -27.38
CA GLY A 30 1.83 -15.82 -27.21
C GLY A 30 2.96 -14.81 -27.06
N VAL A 31 4.19 -15.33 -27.14
CA VAL A 31 5.41 -14.54 -27.13
C VAL A 31 5.82 -14.25 -28.57
N TYR A 32 6.07 -12.98 -28.85
CA TYR A 32 6.43 -12.48 -30.17
C TYR A 32 7.74 -11.68 -30.12
N GLN A 33 8.42 -11.61 -31.25
CA GLN A 33 9.59 -10.76 -31.47
C GLN A 33 9.31 -9.78 -32.62
N SER A 34 9.76 -8.54 -32.49
CA SER A 34 9.71 -7.59 -33.60
C SER A 34 10.55 -8.08 -34.78
N LEU A 35 10.21 -7.65 -36.00
CA LEU A 35 10.96 -8.04 -37.23
C LEU A 35 12.46 -7.70 -37.17
N ASP A 36 12.82 -6.61 -36.50
CA ASP A 36 14.21 -6.20 -36.31
C ASP A 36 14.94 -6.96 -35.19
N GLY A 37 14.25 -7.89 -34.51
CA GLY A 37 14.80 -8.71 -33.44
C GLY A 37 14.98 -8.01 -32.09
N LYS A 38 14.71 -6.70 -32.01
CA LYS A 38 15.09 -5.87 -30.84
C LYS A 38 14.10 -5.94 -29.67
N ILE A 39 12.82 -6.18 -29.94
CA ILE A 39 11.76 -6.14 -28.92
C ILE A 39 11.12 -7.52 -28.83
N THR A 40 11.08 -8.07 -27.62
CA THR A 40 10.25 -9.24 -27.30
C THR A 40 9.02 -8.76 -26.52
N ALA A 41 7.85 -9.30 -26.85
CA ALA A 41 6.59 -8.94 -26.20
C ALA A 41 5.69 -10.14 -25.96
N MET A 42 4.89 -10.07 -24.90
CA MET A 42 3.70 -10.90 -24.72
C MET A 42 2.53 -10.22 -25.41
N ILE A 43 1.92 -10.89 -26.39
CA ILE A 43 0.64 -10.50 -26.95
C ILE A 43 -0.42 -11.40 -26.35
N LYS A 44 -1.37 -10.83 -25.62
CA LYS A 44 -2.45 -11.58 -24.97
C LYS A 44 -3.79 -10.86 -25.14
N LYS A 45 -4.86 -11.61 -24.96
CA LYS A 45 -6.22 -11.10 -24.88
C LYS A 45 -6.84 -11.51 -23.56
N GLU A 46 -7.38 -10.55 -22.83
CA GLU A 46 -8.15 -10.81 -21.62
C GLU A 46 -9.57 -11.29 -21.94
N ALA A 47 -10.23 -11.87 -20.93
CA ALA A 47 -11.59 -12.39 -21.07
C ALA A 47 -12.65 -11.32 -21.44
N SER A 48 -12.34 -10.04 -21.26
CA SER A 48 -13.22 -8.94 -21.65
C SER A 48 -12.42 -7.75 -22.21
N SER A 49 -13.04 -6.99 -23.12
CA SER A 49 -12.46 -5.74 -23.63
C SER A 49 -12.16 -4.74 -22.52
N SER A 50 -13.01 -4.67 -21.48
CA SER A 50 -12.77 -3.81 -20.32
C SER A 50 -11.45 -4.08 -19.62
N LYS A 51 -11.02 -5.36 -19.51
CA LYS A 51 -9.72 -5.71 -18.94
C LYS A 51 -8.55 -5.36 -19.84
N ASN A 52 -8.69 -5.52 -21.16
CA ASN A 52 -7.69 -5.05 -22.12
C ASN A 52 -7.52 -3.52 -22.07
N ILE A 53 -8.64 -2.79 -22.01
CA ILE A 53 -8.67 -1.33 -21.86
C ILE A 53 -8.00 -0.92 -20.53
N ALA A 54 -8.34 -1.61 -19.43
CA ALA A 54 -7.72 -1.36 -18.13
C ALA A 54 -6.21 -1.61 -18.13
N GLU A 55 -5.74 -2.69 -18.77
CA GLU A 55 -4.32 -3.00 -18.86
C GLU A 55 -3.56 -1.94 -19.67
N PHE A 56 -4.10 -1.55 -20.83
CA PHE A 56 -3.52 -0.47 -21.64
C PHE A 56 -3.50 0.85 -20.87
N LEU A 57 -4.66 1.35 -20.43
CA LEU A 57 -4.77 2.66 -19.76
C LEU A 57 -3.99 2.71 -18.44
N GLY A 58 -3.99 1.60 -17.69
CA GLY A 58 -3.23 1.43 -16.46
C GLY A 58 -1.74 1.58 -16.73
N SER A 59 -1.23 0.95 -17.79
CA SER A 59 0.18 1.09 -18.20
C SER A 59 0.55 2.52 -18.62
N GLN A 60 -0.34 3.24 -19.33
CA GLN A 60 -0.05 4.60 -19.81
C GLN A 60 0.07 5.57 -18.62
N ILE A 61 -0.86 5.48 -17.67
CA ILE A 61 -0.80 6.28 -16.44
C ILE A 61 0.42 5.87 -15.59
N PHE A 62 0.71 4.57 -15.50
CA PHE A 62 1.89 4.09 -14.78
C PHE A 62 3.18 4.64 -15.37
N GLU A 63 3.34 4.60 -16.70
CA GLU A 63 4.53 5.11 -17.40
C GLU A 63 4.69 6.62 -17.21
N ALA A 64 3.60 7.39 -17.20
CA ALA A 64 3.65 8.82 -16.91
C ALA A 64 4.13 9.14 -15.48
N ILE A 65 3.90 8.22 -14.54
CA ILE A 65 4.25 8.38 -13.13
C ILE A 65 5.64 7.86 -12.82
N SER A 66 5.98 6.70 -13.39
CA SER A 66 7.19 5.95 -13.08
C SER A 66 7.82 5.40 -14.36
N PRO A 67 8.39 6.29 -15.21
CA PRO A 67 8.90 5.92 -16.52
C PRO A 67 9.91 4.77 -16.46
N GLY A 68 9.73 3.76 -17.31
CA GLY A 68 10.62 2.61 -17.41
C GLY A 68 10.57 1.65 -16.21
N ASN A 69 9.61 1.80 -15.29
CA ASN A 69 9.41 0.86 -14.18
C ASN A 69 8.15 -0.01 -14.33
N GLY A 70 7.33 0.26 -15.35
CA GLY A 70 6.15 -0.52 -15.73
C GLY A 70 6.30 -1.11 -17.12
N ALA A 71 5.68 -2.26 -17.37
CA ALA A 71 5.71 -2.87 -18.70
C ALA A 71 5.02 -1.94 -19.70
N LYS A 72 5.66 -1.72 -20.84
CA LYS A 72 5.08 -0.89 -21.90
C LYS A 72 4.00 -1.69 -22.61
N VAL A 73 2.74 -1.28 -22.42
CA VAL A 73 1.59 -1.93 -23.07
C VAL A 73 1.05 -1.05 -24.18
N ASN A 74 0.78 -1.67 -25.33
CA ASN A 74 0.06 -1.04 -26.44
C ASN A 74 -1.06 -1.95 -26.91
N LEU A 75 -2.07 -1.37 -27.55
CA LEU A 75 -3.11 -2.14 -28.22
C LEU A 75 -2.60 -2.63 -29.58
N ILE A 76 -3.00 -3.84 -29.95
CA ILE A 76 -2.68 -4.44 -31.25
C ILE A 76 -3.87 -5.26 -31.75
N ALA A 77 -4.08 -5.30 -33.05
CA ALA A 77 -5.11 -6.09 -33.70
C ALA A 77 -4.50 -6.92 -34.83
N PRO A 78 -5.11 -8.06 -35.21
CA PRO A 78 -4.72 -8.80 -36.40
C PRO A 78 -4.78 -7.96 -37.69
N ASP A 79 -4.05 -8.35 -38.72
CA ASP A 79 -3.90 -7.58 -39.97
C ASP A 79 -5.21 -7.43 -40.77
N ASP A 80 -6.13 -8.37 -40.61
CA ASP A 80 -7.48 -8.35 -41.20
C ASP A 80 -8.51 -7.58 -40.36
N PHE A 81 -8.07 -6.94 -39.27
CA PHE A 81 -8.93 -6.14 -38.41
C PHE A 81 -9.58 -4.98 -39.18
N ASN A 82 -10.91 -4.98 -39.17
CA ASN A 82 -11.72 -3.86 -39.65
C ASN A 82 -12.70 -3.42 -38.57
N LYS A 83 -12.53 -2.18 -38.09
CA LYS A 83 -13.36 -1.57 -37.05
C LYS A 83 -14.86 -1.55 -37.38
N SER A 84 -15.25 -1.53 -38.66
CA SER A 84 -16.65 -1.47 -39.09
C SER A 84 -17.42 -2.79 -38.92
N LYS A 85 -16.71 -3.91 -38.71
CA LYS A 85 -17.30 -5.22 -38.39
C LYS A 85 -17.05 -5.44 -36.90
N ALA A 86 -18.09 -5.27 -36.09
CA ALA A 86 -18.04 -5.26 -34.62
C ALA A 86 -17.27 -6.44 -34.02
N VAL A 87 -15.96 -6.29 -33.80
CA VAL A 87 -15.19 -7.26 -33.03
C VAL A 87 -14.21 -6.55 -32.10
N ASP A 88 -14.74 -5.77 -31.14
CA ASP A 88 -13.97 -5.30 -29.96
C ASP A 88 -13.24 -6.47 -29.27
N LEU A 89 -13.73 -7.70 -29.47
CA LEU A 89 -13.17 -8.97 -28.99
C LEU A 89 -11.93 -9.48 -29.75
N GLN A 90 -11.51 -8.80 -30.82
CA GLN A 90 -10.29 -9.12 -31.59
C GLN A 90 -9.10 -8.25 -31.20
N ILE A 91 -9.29 -7.29 -30.27
CA ILE A 91 -8.18 -6.45 -29.81
C ILE A 91 -7.38 -7.19 -28.74
N TYR A 92 -6.05 -7.17 -28.91
CA TYR A 92 -5.08 -7.74 -27.99
C TYR A 92 -4.28 -6.60 -27.31
N VAL A 93 -3.67 -6.93 -26.17
CA VAL A 93 -2.66 -6.11 -25.52
C VAL A 93 -1.28 -6.70 -25.82
N LYS A 94 -0.37 -5.84 -26.28
CA LYS A 94 1.05 -6.14 -26.48
C LYS A 94 1.83 -5.52 -25.32
N SER A 95 2.36 -6.36 -24.44
CA SER A 95 3.19 -6.00 -23.30
C SER A 95 4.66 -6.31 -23.59
N GLU A 96 5.50 -5.28 -23.71
CA GLU A 96 6.92 -5.42 -24.03
C GLU A 96 7.71 -5.91 -22.82
N PHE A 97 8.63 -6.84 -23.05
CA PHE A 97 9.52 -7.34 -22.00
C PHE A 97 10.60 -6.30 -21.69
N PHE A 98 10.95 -6.21 -20.41
CA PHE A 98 12.05 -5.36 -19.99
C PHE A 98 13.39 -5.90 -20.50
N GLU A 99 14.30 -4.98 -20.82
CA GLU A 99 15.69 -5.34 -21.01
C GLU A 99 16.25 -5.97 -19.73
N ASN A 100 17.01 -7.05 -19.87
CA ASN A 100 17.57 -7.83 -18.76
C ASN A 100 16.51 -8.37 -17.77
N TYR A 101 15.28 -8.57 -18.24
CA TYR A 101 14.25 -9.26 -17.46
C TYR A 101 14.72 -10.68 -17.08
N SER A 102 14.77 -10.95 -15.79
CA SER A 102 15.16 -12.26 -15.24
C SER A 102 13.96 -13.18 -15.17
N SER A 103 12.96 -12.80 -14.38
CA SER A 103 11.72 -13.55 -14.16
C SER A 103 10.73 -12.71 -13.34
N ASP A 104 9.56 -13.26 -13.03
CA ASP A 104 8.73 -12.72 -11.96
C ASP A 104 9.42 -12.90 -10.59
N MET A 105 9.03 -12.09 -9.61
CA MET A 105 9.63 -12.04 -8.28
C MET A 105 9.50 -13.38 -7.54
N TYR A 106 8.45 -14.17 -7.80
CA TYR A 106 8.33 -15.49 -7.19
C TYR A 106 9.41 -16.46 -7.72
N VAL A 107 9.54 -16.55 -9.04
CA VAL A 107 10.57 -17.40 -9.67
C VAL A 107 11.96 -16.93 -9.26
N ASP A 108 12.17 -15.62 -9.15
CA ASP A 108 13.45 -15.05 -8.73
C ASP A 108 13.78 -15.41 -7.27
N MET A 109 12.79 -15.32 -6.38
CA MET A 109 12.90 -15.76 -4.99
C MET A 109 13.22 -17.25 -4.88
N ASP A 110 12.57 -18.10 -5.66
CA ASP A 110 12.82 -19.56 -5.63
C ASP A 110 14.25 -19.92 -6.04
N LYS A 111 14.81 -19.16 -6.98
CA LYS A 111 16.15 -19.36 -7.52
C LYS A 111 17.26 -18.78 -6.65
N HIS A 112 17.02 -17.63 -6.02
CA HIS A 112 18.08 -16.82 -5.39
C HIS A 112 18.02 -16.72 -3.85
N MET A 113 16.94 -17.18 -3.21
CA MET A 113 16.88 -17.24 -1.74
C MET A 113 17.54 -18.50 -1.19
N SER A 114 18.00 -18.44 0.07
CA SER A 114 18.56 -19.61 0.74
C SER A 114 17.53 -20.74 0.91
N ALA A 115 17.97 -22.01 0.96
CA ALA A 115 17.08 -23.15 1.12
C ALA A 115 16.19 -23.08 2.38
N LYS A 116 16.64 -22.37 3.42
CA LYS A 116 15.92 -22.20 4.69
C LYS A 116 14.75 -21.21 4.59
N THR A 117 14.83 -20.25 3.67
CA THR A 117 13.91 -19.10 3.62
C THR A 117 13.15 -18.99 2.31
N LYS A 118 13.60 -19.69 1.26
CA LYS A 118 12.94 -19.73 -0.05
C LYS A 118 11.52 -20.30 0.03
N PRO A 119 10.64 -19.97 -0.92
CA PRO A 119 9.29 -20.54 -0.97
C PRO A 119 9.31 -22.07 -1.06
N SER A 120 8.68 -22.78 -0.11
CA SER A 120 8.74 -24.26 -0.11
C SER A 120 8.00 -24.89 -1.29
N SER A 121 8.56 -25.99 -1.81
CA SER A 121 8.05 -26.75 -2.95
C SER A 121 6.88 -27.68 -2.65
N TRP A 122 6.58 -27.96 -1.38
CA TRP A 122 5.57 -28.96 -0.96
C TRP A 122 4.11 -28.63 -1.33
N PHE A 123 3.79 -27.38 -1.66
CA PHE A 123 2.43 -26.96 -2.05
C PHE A 123 2.36 -26.47 -3.50
N ARG A 124 3.26 -26.97 -4.36
CA ARG A 124 3.19 -26.78 -5.80
C ARG A 124 2.26 -27.84 -6.36
N LYS A 125 1.18 -27.45 -7.01
CA LYS A 125 0.53 -28.35 -7.95
C LYS A 125 1.41 -28.35 -9.22
N ASP A 126 1.91 -29.51 -9.60
CA ASP A 126 2.61 -29.75 -10.88
C ASP A 126 3.78 -28.81 -11.17
N GLY A 127 4.63 -28.54 -10.17
CA GLY A 127 5.80 -27.64 -10.31
C GLY A 127 5.46 -26.15 -10.46
N GLY A 128 4.19 -25.77 -10.37
CA GLY A 128 3.71 -24.39 -10.45
C GLY A 128 3.93 -23.56 -9.17
N ARG A 129 3.32 -22.36 -9.15
CA ARG A 129 3.40 -21.43 -8.01
C ARG A 129 2.73 -22.04 -6.75
N PRO A 130 3.29 -21.87 -5.53
CA PRO A 130 2.76 -22.44 -4.31
C PRO A 130 1.44 -21.77 -3.94
N LEU A 131 0.47 -22.59 -3.55
CA LEU A 131 -0.80 -22.12 -3.01
C LEU A 131 -0.57 -21.31 -1.70
N PHE A 132 -1.46 -20.35 -1.43
CA PHE A 132 -1.54 -19.59 -0.17
C PHE A 132 -0.30 -18.76 0.20
N MET A 133 0.41 -18.22 -0.78
CA MET A 133 1.63 -17.46 -0.50
C MET A 133 1.43 -16.25 0.44
N GLY A 134 0.28 -15.59 0.42
CA GLY A 134 -0.07 -14.55 1.41
C GLY A 134 -0.15 -15.08 2.85
N THR A 135 -0.73 -16.28 3.06
CA THR A 135 -0.75 -16.98 4.35
C THR A 135 0.68 -17.38 4.77
N ARG A 136 1.50 -17.84 3.82
CA ARG A 136 2.90 -18.22 4.10
C ARG A 136 3.75 -17.02 4.45
N ASN A 137 3.59 -15.89 3.78
CA ASN A 137 4.30 -14.68 4.16
C ASN A 137 3.94 -14.24 5.59
N LYS A 138 2.69 -14.44 6.02
CA LYS A 138 2.29 -14.18 7.40
C LYS A 138 2.93 -15.15 8.41
N LEU A 139 3.11 -16.43 8.04
CA LEU A 139 3.64 -17.47 8.93
C LEU A 139 5.18 -17.53 8.95
N PHE A 140 5.81 -17.41 7.78
CA PHE A 140 7.24 -17.65 7.54
C PHE A 140 8.01 -16.38 7.16
N ARG A 141 7.33 -15.22 7.07
CA ARG A 141 7.94 -13.93 6.71
C ARG A 141 8.73 -13.97 5.40
N THR A 142 8.27 -14.76 4.44
CA THR A 142 8.99 -15.03 3.18
C THR A 142 9.36 -13.77 2.42
N LEU A 143 8.46 -12.79 2.28
CA LEU A 143 8.80 -11.52 1.63
C LEU A 143 9.80 -10.70 2.45
N GLU A 144 9.68 -10.70 3.77
CA GLU A 144 10.66 -10.00 4.63
C GLU A 144 12.07 -10.59 4.45
N ASN A 145 12.19 -11.91 4.40
CA ASN A 145 13.46 -12.59 4.15
C ASN A 145 13.97 -12.31 2.73
N ALA A 146 13.09 -12.31 1.73
CA ALA A 146 13.45 -11.99 0.35
C ALA A 146 14.10 -10.60 0.23
N PHE A 147 13.49 -9.57 0.84
CA PHE A 147 14.07 -8.23 0.83
C PHE A 147 15.36 -8.10 1.68
N LYS A 148 15.58 -8.96 2.67
CA LYS A 148 16.83 -8.98 3.46
C LYS A 148 17.98 -9.68 2.73
N GLU A 149 17.70 -10.83 2.12
CA GLU A 149 18.70 -11.66 1.46
C GLU A 149 19.03 -11.14 0.05
N ILE A 150 18.00 -10.89 -0.75
CA ILE A 150 18.15 -10.51 -2.16
C ILE A 150 18.31 -8.98 -2.32
N LYS A 151 17.81 -8.20 -1.36
CA LYS A 151 17.94 -6.72 -1.33
C LYS A 151 17.36 -6.04 -2.57
N TYR A 152 16.18 -6.49 -3.00
CA TYR A 152 15.42 -5.88 -4.09
C TYR A 152 15.30 -4.35 -3.92
N GLN A 153 15.50 -3.64 -5.02
CA GLN A 153 15.39 -2.17 -5.11
C GLN A 153 14.10 -1.75 -5.82
N ASN A 154 13.82 -0.44 -5.85
CA ASN A 154 12.80 0.18 -6.70
C ASN A 154 11.34 -0.07 -6.26
N PHE A 155 11.13 -0.53 -5.03
CA PHE A 155 9.79 -0.70 -4.46
C PHE A 155 9.02 0.64 -4.45
N GLU A 156 9.71 1.70 -4.05
CA GLU A 156 9.22 3.06 -3.97
C GLU A 156 8.86 3.66 -5.33
N ASN A 157 9.37 3.14 -6.43
CA ASN A 157 9.05 3.62 -7.77
C ASN A 157 7.81 2.92 -8.35
N ILE A 158 7.57 1.64 -8.04
CA ILE A 158 6.46 0.89 -8.65
C ILE A 158 5.15 0.92 -7.85
N MET A 159 5.26 1.07 -6.52
CA MET A 159 4.10 0.93 -5.63
C MET A 159 3.17 2.15 -5.63
N PRO A 160 3.66 3.41 -5.63
CA PRO A 160 2.78 4.57 -5.67
C PRO A 160 1.88 4.61 -6.90
N ALA A 161 2.43 4.29 -8.08
CA ALA A 161 1.67 4.23 -9.32
C ALA A 161 0.58 3.13 -9.27
N SER A 162 0.92 1.94 -8.79
CA SER A 162 -0.04 0.83 -8.62
C SER A 162 -1.19 1.22 -7.67
N LEU A 163 -0.86 1.83 -6.53
CA LEU A 163 -1.86 2.34 -5.59
C LEU A 163 -2.74 3.43 -6.23
N LEU A 164 -2.16 4.31 -7.05
CA LEU A 164 -2.90 5.39 -7.68
C LEU A 164 -3.91 4.86 -8.72
N ILE A 165 -3.54 3.90 -9.56
CA ILE A 165 -4.46 3.32 -10.57
C ILE A 165 -5.43 2.29 -9.97
N GLY A 166 -5.33 2.00 -8.67
CA GLY A 166 -6.21 1.04 -7.98
C GLY A 166 -5.86 -0.41 -8.27
N ASP A 167 -4.66 -0.66 -8.77
CA ASP A 167 -4.15 -1.98 -9.07
C ASP A 167 -3.59 -2.62 -7.79
N PHE A 168 -4.45 -3.42 -7.14
CA PHE A 168 -4.10 -4.18 -5.95
C PHE A 168 -3.65 -5.61 -6.25
N ASP A 169 -3.66 -6.01 -7.53
CA ASP A 169 -3.18 -7.32 -7.99
C ASP A 169 -1.64 -7.38 -8.08
N ILE A 170 -0.97 -6.70 -7.16
CA ILE A 170 0.49 -6.55 -7.08
C ILE A 170 1.16 -7.72 -6.36
N HIS A 171 0.66 -8.93 -6.55
CA HIS A 171 1.31 -10.12 -6.01
C HIS A 171 2.66 -10.35 -6.73
N VAL A 172 3.57 -11.10 -6.11
CA VAL A 172 4.91 -11.38 -6.65
C VAL A 172 4.93 -11.93 -8.08
N GLY A 173 3.86 -12.58 -8.54
CA GLY A 173 3.74 -13.08 -9.91
C GLY A 173 3.50 -12.00 -10.96
N ASN A 174 3.15 -10.78 -10.53
CA ASN A 174 2.91 -9.59 -11.34
C ASN A 174 3.98 -8.51 -11.04
N ILE A 175 5.00 -8.85 -10.26
CA ILE A 175 6.20 -8.04 -10.08
C ILE A 175 7.33 -8.73 -10.82
N GLY A 176 7.90 -8.05 -11.81
CA GLY A 176 9.07 -8.50 -12.54
C GLY A 176 10.36 -8.16 -11.78
N VAL A 177 11.43 -8.88 -12.11
CA VAL A 177 12.78 -8.62 -11.61
C VAL A 177 13.73 -8.44 -12.79
N ILE A 178 14.43 -7.31 -12.82
CA ILE A 178 15.55 -7.07 -13.73
C ILE A 178 16.85 -7.37 -12.99
N ARG A 179 17.73 -8.14 -13.62
CA ARG A 179 19.07 -8.46 -13.12
C ARG A 179 20.11 -8.14 -14.17
N ASP A 180 21.14 -7.41 -13.77
CA ASP A 180 22.31 -7.26 -14.63
C ASP A 180 23.08 -8.58 -14.67
N GLN A 181 22.99 -9.29 -15.80
CA GLN A 181 23.68 -10.56 -16.00
C GLN A 181 25.19 -10.38 -16.14
N LYS A 182 25.64 -9.20 -16.58
CA LYS A 182 27.07 -8.87 -16.77
C LYS A 182 27.72 -8.48 -15.44
N ASN A 183 26.96 -7.88 -14.54
CA ASN A 183 27.41 -7.55 -13.18
C ASN A 183 26.46 -8.09 -12.10
N PRO A 184 26.67 -9.34 -11.63
CA PRO A 184 25.84 -9.95 -10.58
C PRO A 184 25.86 -9.23 -9.23
N LYS A 185 26.78 -8.27 -9.01
CA LYS A 185 26.82 -7.45 -7.78
C LYS A 185 25.75 -6.34 -7.80
N THR A 186 25.25 -5.97 -8.98
CA THR A 186 24.15 -5.01 -9.10
C THR A 186 22.90 -5.61 -8.48
N LEU A 187 22.30 -4.88 -7.52
CA LEU A 187 21.11 -5.36 -6.84
C LEU A 187 19.92 -5.47 -7.80
N PRO A 188 19.09 -6.52 -7.68
CA PRO A 188 17.95 -6.71 -8.56
C PRO A 188 16.92 -5.61 -8.40
N LYS A 189 16.40 -5.12 -9.54
CA LYS A 189 15.42 -4.03 -9.61
C LYS A 189 14.02 -4.62 -9.81
N LEU A 190 13.06 -4.20 -8.99
CA LEU A 190 11.65 -4.56 -9.18
C LEU A 190 11.00 -3.70 -10.26
N VAL A 191 10.15 -4.32 -11.07
CA VAL A 191 9.33 -3.67 -12.10
C VAL A 191 7.88 -4.19 -12.06
N ARG A 192 6.92 -3.41 -12.56
CA ARG A 192 5.51 -3.81 -12.60
C ARG A 192 5.16 -4.41 -13.97
N ILE A 193 4.54 -5.59 -13.98
CA ILE A 193 4.08 -6.30 -15.20
C ILE A 193 2.62 -6.71 -15.04
N ASP A 194 1.80 -6.66 -16.09
CA ASP A 194 0.36 -6.98 -16.03
C ASP A 194 -0.46 -5.96 -15.21
N PHE A 195 -1.25 -5.17 -15.93
CA PHE A 195 -2.07 -4.08 -15.38
C PHE A 195 -3.58 -4.36 -15.51
N ALA A 196 -4.00 -5.58 -15.86
CA ALA A 196 -5.41 -5.89 -16.13
C ALA A 196 -6.33 -5.72 -14.90
N GLY A 197 -5.75 -5.69 -13.69
CA GLY A 197 -6.45 -5.37 -12.44
C GLY A 197 -6.62 -3.87 -12.15
N SER A 198 -6.14 -2.99 -13.03
CA SER A 198 -6.26 -1.54 -12.86
C SER A 198 -7.72 -1.09 -12.92
N PHE A 199 -8.03 -0.04 -12.16
CA PHE A 199 -9.35 0.61 -12.12
C PHE A 199 -10.52 -0.26 -11.65
N ASP A 200 -10.32 -1.52 -11.25
CA ASP A 200 -11.43 -2.36 -10.80
C ASP A 200 -12.15 -1.76 -9.59
N ASN A 201 -13.42 -1.35 -9.79
CA ASN A 201 -14.24 -0.64 -8.80
C ASN A 201 -13.49 0.55 -8.14
N LEU A 202 -12.90 1.40 -8.97
CA LEU A 202 -12.10 2.54 -8.56
C LEU A 202 -12.91 3.51 -7.69
N THR A 203 -12.23 4.10 -6.70
CA THR A 203 -12.85 5.09 -5.80
C THR A 203 -11.94 6.30 -5.62
N ASN A 204 -12.45 7.36 -5.02
CA ASN A 204 -11.66 8.56 -4.73
C ASN A 204 -10.48 8.32 -3.76
N ASN A 205 -10.50 7.26 -2.95
CA ASN A 205 -9.47 6.97 -1.97
C ASN A 205 -8.65 5.74 -2.36
N ILE A 206 -7.35 5.74 -2.06
CA ILE A 206 -6.49 4.60 -2.39
C ILE A 206 -6.63 3.42 -1.41
N TYR A 207 -7.20 3.61 -0.21
CA TYR A 207 -7.45 2.54 0.78
C TYR A 207 -6.28 1.52 0.99
N PRO A 208 -5.05 1.97 1.27
CA PRO A 208 -3.86 1.10 1.24
C PRO A 208 -3.85 0.06 2.38
N HIS A 209 -4.82 0.15 3.30
CA HIS A 209 -4.90 -0.65 4.52
C HIS A 209 -6.24 -1.36 4.70
N SER A 210 -7.20 -1.16 3.81
CA SER A 210 -8.54 -1.71 4.00
C SER A 210 -8.51 -3.25 3.95
N ARG A 211 -9.34 -3.88 4.78
CA ARG A 211 -9.64 -5.32 4.67
C ARG A 211 -10.98 -5.52 3.99
N ALA A 212 -12.00 -4.80 4.45
CA ALA A 212 -13.37 -4.90 3.96
C ALA A 212 -13.50 -4.62 2.46
N LYS A 213 -12.75 -3.63 1.94
CA LYS A 213 -12.74 -3.29 0.50
C LYS A 213 -12.13 -4.37 -0.39
N HIS A 214 -11.43 -5.33 0.21
CA HIS A 214 -10.64 -6.35 -0.47
C HIS A 214 -11.02 -7.75 0.01
N LEU A 215 -12.23 -7.88 0.58
CA LEU A 215 -12.84 -9.17 0.82
C LEU A 215 -13.34 -9.74 -0.51
N PRO A 216 -13.36 -11.07 -0.67
CA PRO A 216 -13.98 -11.71 -1.82
C PRO A 216 -15.40 -11.16 -2.07
N GLY A 217 -15.70 -10.77 -3.31
CA GLY A 217 -16.98 -10.16 -3.71
C GLY A 217 -17.08 -8.64 -3.54
N PHE A 218 -16.13 -7.99 -2.85
CA PHE A 218 -16.13 -6.53 -2.65
C PHE A 218 -15.00 -5.78 -3.36
N GLY A 219 -13.98 -6.50 -3.83
CA GLY A 219 -12.84 -5.97 -4.59
C GLY A 219 -11.66 -6.95 -4.63
N PRO A 220 -10.58 -6.61 -5.35
CA PRO A 220 -9.41 -7.46 -5.47
C PRO A 220 -8.69 -7.64 -4.14
N THR A 221 -8.03 -8.78 -3.95
CA THR A 221 -7.20 -9.05 -2.76
C THR A 221 -6.13 -7.96 -2.61
N ASN A 222 -5.96 -7.43 -1.41
CA ASN A 222 -4.97 -6.38 -1.16
C ASN A 222 -3.56 -6.96 -0.98
N HIS A 223 -2.89 -7.28 -2.09
CA HIS A 223 -1.53 -7.81 -2.06
C HIS A 223 -0.49 -6.77 -1.59
N PHE A 224 -0.79 -5.47 -1.66
CA PHE A 224 0.04 -4.43 -1.04
C PHE A 224 0.29 -4.73 0.45
N ARG A 225 -0.70 -5.25 1.16
CA ARG A 225 -0.57 -5.53 2.59
C ARG A 225 0.38 -6.66 2.93
N GLU A 226 0.72 -7.51 1.96
CA GLU A 226 1.66 -8.61 2.13
C GLU A 226 3.09 -8.10 2.22
N PHE A 227 3.44 -6.99 1.56
CA PHE A 227 4.81 -6.47 1.63
C PHE A 227 5.20 -6.05 3.06
N PRO A 228 6.48 -6.21 3.42
CA PRO A 228 7.01 -5.82 4.72
C PRO A 228 6.67 -4.37 5.14
N SER A 229 6.41 -4.17 6.44
CA SER A 229 6.02 -2.84 6.96
C SER A 229 7.13 -1.78 6.85
N ASN A 230 8.39 -2.21 6.82
CA ASN A 230 9.57 -1.38 6.62
C ASN A 230 9.70 -0.85 5.20
N LEU A 231 8.96 -1.39 4.22
CA LEU A 231 8.89 -0.84 2.86
C LEU A 231 7.70 0.11 2.68
N ARG A 232 6.59 -0.15 3.37
CA ARG A 232 5.31 0.54 3.12
C ARG A 232 4.96 1.63 4.10
N THR A 233 5.11 1.36 5.40
CA THR A 233 4.52 2.23 6.44
C THR A 233 5.55 2.83 7.39
N LYS A 234 6.80 2.42 7.22
CA LYS A 234 7.93 2.89 8.03
C LYS A 234 9.09 3.36 7.15
N ASN A 235 8.85 3.54 5.84
CA ASN A 235 9.86 3.94 4.86
C ASN A 235 9.65 5.41 4.47
N PRO A 236 10.52 6.33 4.90
CA PRO A 236 10.48 7.73 4.46
C PRO A 236 10.60 7.89 2.95
N ASN A 237 11.48 7.13 2.28
CA ASN A 237 11.68 7.24 0.83
C ASN A 237 10.41 6.86 0.05
N PHE A 238 9.68 5.87 0.53
CA PHE A 238 8.37 5.54 -0.04
C PHE A 238 7.36 6.67 0.19
N ALA A 239 7.39 7.33 1.35
CA ALA A 239 6.55 8.48 1.63
C ALA A 239 6.85 9.67 0.71
N ASP A 240 8.14 9.94 0.46
CA ASP A 240 8.58 10.95 -0.51
C ASP A 240 8.07 10.64 -1.91
N SER A 241 8.18 9.37 -2.34
CA SER A 241 7.67 8.94 -3.65
C SER A 241 6.15 9.09 -3.76
N LEU A 242 5.37 8.72 -2.74
CA LEU A 242 3.91 8.93 -2.71
C LEU A 242 3.54 10.41 -2.91
N ILE A 243 4.25 11.31 -2.22
CA ILE A 243 4.02 12.75 -2.33
C ILE A 243 4.47 13.28 -3.69
N ALA A 244 5.60 12.84 -4.23
CA ALA A 244 6.07 13.24 -5.55
C ALA A 244 5.06 12.85 -6.64
N VAL A 245 4.60 11.60 -6.64
CA VAL A 245 3.62 11.07 -7.60
C VAL A 245 2.28 11.81 -7.52
N SER A 246 1.88 12.25 -6.32
CA SER A 246 0.62 13.00 -6.15
C SER A 246 0.58 14.35 -6.89
N LYS A 247 1.73 14.87 -7.35
CA LYS A 247 1.84 16.16 -8.02
C LYS A 247 1.85 16.08 -9.55
N ILE A 248 1.90 14.88 -10.13
CA ILE A 248 2.02 14.68 -11.59
C ILE A 248 0.68 14.95 -12.27
N ASP A 249 0.63 15.86 -13.25
CA ASP A 249 -0.60 16.08 -14.03
C ASP A 249 -0.82 14.94 -15.04
N LEU A 250 -1.92 14.22 -14.87
CA LEU A 250 -2.29 13.07 -15.69
C LEU A 250 -3.23 13.42 -16.84
N SER A 251 -3.70 14.67 -16.94
CA SER A 251 -4.75 15.07 -17.89
C SER A 251 -4.35 14.75 -19.34
N LYS A 252 -3.14 15.19 -19.76
CA LYS A 252 -2.62 14.91 -21.11
C LYS A 252 -2.42 13.42 -21.39
N THR A 253 -2.03 12.64 -20.39
CA THR A 253 -1.84 11.19 -20.54
C THR A 253 -3.18 10.49 -20.74
N ILE A 254 -4.19 10.87 -19.96
CA ILE A 254 -5.55 10.34 -20.09
C ILE A 254 -6.12 10.72 -21.45
N ASP A 255 -6.01 11.98 -21.87
CA ASP A 255 -6.50 12.46 -23.17
C ASP A 255 -5.94 11.62 -24.32
N LYS A 256 -4.60 11.52 -24.41
CA LYS A 256 -3.93 10.73 -25.45
C LYS A 256 -4.30 9.25 -25.40
N SER A 257 -4.53 8.71 -24.20
CA SER A 257 -4.93 7.31 -24.05
C SER A 257 -6.33 7.06 -24.58
N PHE A 258 -7.28 7.99 -24.35
CA PHE A 258 -8.62 7.90 -24.92
C PHE A 258 -8.62 8.07 -26.44
N ASP A 259 -7.78 8.96 -26.98
CA ASP A 259 -7.59 9.09 -28.44
C ASP A 259 -7.03 7.81 -29.08
N ALA A 260 -6.20 7.07 -28.34
CA ALA A 260 -5.74 5.75 -28.77
C ALA A 260 -6.86 4.71 -28.68
N LEU A 261 -7.61 4.68 -27.57
CA LEU A 261 -8.71 3.73 -27.36
C LEU A 261 -9.78 3.84 -28.44
N THR A 262 -10.19 5.05 -28.83
CA THR A 262 -11.22 5.27 -29.85
C THR A 262 -10.79 4.84 -31.25
N LYS A 263 -9.50 4.55 -31.50
CA LYS A 263 -9.04 3.93 -32.75
C LYS A 263 -9.31 2.43 -32.80
N TYR A 264 -9.32 1.76 -31.65
CA TYR A 264 -9.44 0.30 -31.54
C TYR A 264 -10.84 -0.16 -31.12
N TYR A 265 -11.50 0.60 -30.26
CA TYR A 265 -12.75 0.20 -29.63
C TYR A 265 -13.94 1.06 -30.06
N SER A 266 -15.13 0.45 -30.02
CA SER A 266 -16.41 1.15 -30.05
C SER A 266 -16.61 2.03 -28.81
N ASN A 267 -17.50 3.02 -28.90
CA ASN A 267 -17.85 3.85 -27.75
C ASN A 267 -18.54 3.01 -26.66
N GLU A 268 -19.33 2.02 -27.07
CA GLU A 268 -20.02 1.08 -26.20
C GLU A 268 -19.02 0.23 -25.39
N ALA A 269 -17.96 -0.29 -26.01
CA ALA A 269 -16.93 -1.03 -25.27
C ALA A 269 -16.17 -0.15 -24.26
N ILE A 270 -15.90 1.11 -24.61
CA ILE A 270 -15.29 2.09 -23.70
C ILE A 270 -16.25 2.42 -22.54
N ALA A 271 -17.56 2.50 -22.81
CA ALA A 271 -18.60 2.67 -21.80
C ALA A 271 -18.72 1.48 -20.84
N GLU A 272 -18.62 0.24 -21.34
CA GLU A 272 -18.57 -0.95 -20.48
C GLU A 272 -17.34 -0.97 -19.56
N PHE A 273 -16.19 -0.52 -20.07
CA PHE A 273 -15.03 -0.27 -19.21
C PHE A 273 -15.35 0.74 -18.11
N ALA A 274 -15.99 1.87 -18.44
CA ALA A 274 -16.32 2.90 -17.47
C ALA A 274 -17.29 2.41 -16.38
N LYS A 275 -18.24 1.54 -16.73
CA LYS A 275 -19.14 0.89 -15.76
C LYS A 275 -18.39 0.01 -14.77
N GLN A 276 -17.43 -0.77 -15.24
CA GLN A 276 -16.56 -1.57 -14.37
C GLN A 276 -15.64 -0.68 -13.52
N ALA A 277 -15.06 0.34 -14.14
CA ALA A 277 -14.03 1.16 -13.52
C ALA A 277 -14.60 2.12 -12.48
N LEU A 278 -15.73 2.77 -12.78
CA LEU A 278 -16.36 3.81 -11.98
C LEU A 278 -17.86 3.51 -11.79
N PRO A 279 -18.21 2.37 -11.18
CA PRO A 279 -19.60 1.88 -11.12
C PRO A 279 -20.54 2.85 -10.42
N LYS A 280 -20.05 3.62 -9.44
CA LYS A 280 -20.86 4.64 -8.74
C LYS A 280 -21.37 5.75 -9.65
N GLN A 281 -20.70 6.01 -10.77
CA GLN A 281 -21.06 7.07 -11.71
C GLN A 281 -21.84 6.52 -12.90
N PHE A 282 -21.46 5.35 -13.41
CA PHE A 282 -21.93 4.87 -14.71
C PHE A 282 -22.83 3.63 -14.67
N ASN A 283 -22.88 2.86 -13.57
CA ASN A 283 -23.58 1.56 -13.56
C ASN A 283 -25.10 1.67 -13.79
N ASN A 284 -25.69 2.83 -13.49
CA ASN A 284 -27.13 3.09 -13.70
C ASN A 284 -27.46 3.66 -15.09
N LYS A 285 -26.46 3.91 -15.94
CA LYS A 285 -26.64 4.47 -17.30
C LYS A 285 -26.62 3.36 -18.35
N GLN A 286 -27.34 3.53 -19.46
CA GLN A 286 -27.15 2.63 -20.61
C GLN A 286 -25.85 2.99 -21.33
N SER A 287 -25.16 2.00 -21.90
CA SER A 287 -23.79 2.20 -22.42
C SER A 287 -23.74 3.16 -23.61
N LYS A 288 -24.79 3.16 -24.44
CA LYS A 288 -24.99 4.11 -25.54
C LYS A 288 -25.12 5.58 -25.10
N ASP A 289 -25.48 5.82 -23.83
CA ASP A 289 -25.68 7.17 -23.29
C ASP A 289 -24.41 7.72 -22.62
N ILE A 290 -23.33 6.92 -22.57
CA ILE A 290 -22.07 7.29 -21.94
C ILE A 290 -21.06 7.63 -23.03
N THR A 291 -20.57 8.87 -23.03
CA THR A 291 -19.59 9.33 -24.02
C THR A 291 -18.15 9.17 -23.53
N PRO A 292 -17.17 8.93 -24.42
CA PRO A 292 -15.75 8.94 -24.06
C PRO A 292 -15.29 10.22 -23.33
N GLU A 293 -15.86 11.38 -23.69
CA GLU A 293 -15.57 12.67 -23.07
C GLU A 293 -16.03 12.71 -21.60
N GLU A 294 -17.22 12.21 -21.30
CA GLU A 294 -17.74 12.12 -19.94
C GLU A 294 -16.87 11.18 -19.07
N ILE A 295 -16.47 10.04 -19.64
CA ILE A 295 -15.62 9.06 -18.96
C ILE A 295 -14.24 9.67 -18.65
N LYS A 296 -13.64 10.33 -19.64
CA LYS A 296 -12.35 11.04 -19.50
C LYS A 296 -12.40 12.09 -18.38
N ALA A 297 -13.40 12.96 -18.38
CA ALA A 297 -13.57 13.98 -17.35
C ALA A 297 -13.73 13.38 -15.95
N SER A 298 -14.57 12.34 -15.84
CA SER A 298 -14.79 11.59 -14.60
C SER A 298 -13.54 10.88 -14.08
N LEU A 299 -12.73 10.31 -14.97
CA LEU A 299 -11.48 9.66 -14.62
C LEU A 299 -10.43 10.68 -14.16
N ILE A 300 -10.30 11.83 -14.83
CA ILE A 300 -9.40 12.91 -14.42
C ILE A 300 -9.76 13.41 -13.01
N ASP A 301 -11.04 13.69 -12.75
CA ASP A 301 -11.52 14.09 -11.42
C ASP A 301 -11.23 13.02 -10.36
N THR A 302 -11.50 11.75 -10.67
CA THR A 302 -11.21 10.63 -9.76
C THR A 302 -9.71 10.51 -9.49
N MET A 303 -8.84 10.64 -10.51
CA MET A 303 -7.39 10.60 -10.35
C MET A 303 -6.90 11.73 -9.45
N LYS A 304 -7.38 12.97 -9.64
CA LYS A 304 -7.04 14.11 -8.77
C LYS A 304 -7.37 13.83 -7.30
N LYS A 305 -8.56 13.28 -7.03
CA LYS A 305 -8.97 12.91 -5.67
C LYS A 305 -8.10 11.79 -5.09
N ARG A 306 -7.73 10.80 -5.91
CA ARG A 306 -6.81 9.72 -5.49
C ARG A 306 -5.40 10.21 -5.25
N GLN A 307 -4.91 11.20 -6.01
CA GLN A 307 -3.62 11.85 -5.78
C GLN A 307 -3.59 12.56 -4.43
N GLU A 308 -4.64 13.28 -4.04
CA GLU A 308 -4.74 13.84 -2.69
C GLU A 308 -4.74 12.72 -1.63
N SER A 309 -5.49 11.63 -1.85
CA SER A 309 -5.46 10.45 -0.95
C SER A 309 -4.05 9.81 -0.85
N LEU A 310 -3.27 9.82 -1.93
CA LEU A 310 -1.88 9.35 -1.98
C LEU A 310 -0.93 10.26 -1.21
N LYS A 311 -1.07 11.58 -1.39
CA LYS A 311 -0.34 12.61 -0.63
C LYS A 311 -0.61 12.48 0.87
N GLU A 312 -1.88 12.38 1.27
CA GLU A 312 -2.27 12.19 2.67
C GLU A 312 -1.64 10.93 3.28
N TYR A 313 -1.55 9.84 2.50
CA TYR A 313 -0.89 8.62 2.96
C TYR A 313 0.63 8.78 3.10
N GLY A 314 1.28 9.49 2.19
CA GLY A 314 2.69 9.86 2.32
C GLY A 314 2.94 10.71 3.59
N LEU A 315 2.10 11.71 3.83
CA LEU A 315 2.18 12.55 5.03
C LEU A 315 1.93 11.74 6.32
N GLU A 316 0.99 10.80 6.31
CA GLU A 316 0.79 9.85 7.41
C GLU A 316 2.09 9.10 7.75
N ILE A 317 2.82 8.59 6.75
CA ILE A 317 4.08 7.88 6.97
C ILE A 317 5.16 8.82 7.51
N LYS A 318 5.29 10.03 6.95
CA LYS A 318 6.26 11.03 7.42
C LYS A 318 5.99 11.42 8.87
N VAL A 319 4.75 11.75 9.22
CA VAL A 319 4.36 12.07 10.60
C VAL A 319 4.65 10.90 11.54
N ASN A 320 4.27 9.68 11.15
CA ASN A 320 4.58 8.47 11.94
C ASN A 320 6.10 8.27 12.12
N SER A 321 6.93 8.67 11.16
CA SER A 321 8.40 8.54 11.24
C SER A 321 9.05 9.50 12.24
N LEU A 322 8.37 10.60 12.59
CA LEU A 322 8.83 11.61 13.54
C LEU A 322 8.58 11.23 15.01
N ILE A 323 7.92 10.09 15.26
CA ILE A 323 7.65 9.57 16.60
C ILE A 323 8.62 8.42 16.92
N SER A 324 9.37 8.60 18.01
CA SER A 324 10.28 7.60 18.60
C SER A 324 9.85 7.19 20.01
N LYS A 325 10.30 6.00 20.44
CA LYS A 325 10.29 5.64 21.86
C LYS A 325 11.41 6.40 22.56
N LYS A 326 11.10 7.01 23.69
CA LYS A 326 12.09 7.55 24.63
C LYS A 326 12.15 6.59 25.82
N TYR A 327 13.31 5.96 26.04
CA TYR A 327 13.60 4.99 27.12
C TYR A 327 12.94 3.59 26.99
N SER A 328 13.32 2.71 27.92
CA SER A 328 12.78 1.35 28.12
C SER A 328 11.36 1.32 28.70
N PHE A 329 10.94 2.42 29.34
CA PHE A 329 9.56 2.70 29.75
C PHE A 329 8.85 3.55 28.69
N PRO A 330 7.52 3.47 28.52
CA PRO A 330 6.87 3.79 27.25
C PRO A 330 6.62 5.30 27.08
N TYR A 331 7.63 6.16 27.19
CA TYR A 331 7.51 7.57 26.83
C TYR A 331 7.76 7.76 25.33
N TYR A 332 7.12 8.78 24.76
CA TYR A 332 7.27 9.13 23.35
C TYR A 332 8.05 10.41 23.20
N GLU A 333 8.79 10.50 22.11
CA GLU A 333 9.41 11.73 21.67
C GLU A 333 8.92 12.04 20.26
N VAL A 334 8.54 13.30 20.05
CA VAL A 334 8.23 13.85 18.74
C VAL A 334 9.44 14.68 18.31
N LYS A 335 9.96 14.41 17.12
CA LYS A 335 11.03 15.23 16.52
C LYS A 335 10.44 16.57 16.07
N GLU A 336 10.37 17.53 16.99
CA GLU A 336 9.65 18.80 16.81
C GLU A 336 10.14 19.60 15.61
N GLN A 337 11.45 19.72 15.40
CA GLN A 337 11.99 20.46 14.25
C GLN A 337 11.55 19.86 12.91
N GLY A 338 11.57 18.52 12.80
CA GLY A 338 11.10 17.83 11.60
C GLY A 338 9.59 17.98 11.39
N LEU A 339 8.82 18.00 12.48
CA LEU A 339 7.39 18.25 12.44
C LEU A 339 7.08 19.69 12.02
N LYS A 340 7.80 20.67 12.58
CA LYS A 340 7.66 22.10 12.24
C LYS A 340 7.93 22.34 10.75
N THR A 341 8.99 21.73 10.20
CA THR A 341 9.26 21.79 8.75
C THR A 341 8.11 21.21 7.94
N LEU A 342 7.60 20.02 8.31
CA LEU A 342 6.50 19.39 7.60
C LEU A 342 5.20 20.21 7.67
N MET A 343 4.94 20.87 8.81
CA MET A 343 3.81 21.77 9.00
C MET A 343 3.90 23.03 8.14
N LYS A 344 5.10 23.58 7.96
CA LYS A 344 5.33 24.71 7.06
C LYS A 344 5.15 24.31 5.59
N GLU A 345 5.57 23.11 5.21
CA GLU A 345 5.46 22.60 3.84
C GLU A 345 4.02 22.20 3.47
N TYR A 346 3.23 21.68 4.42
CA TYR A 346 1.87 21.16 4.19
C TYR A 346 0.83 21.77 5.15
N PRO A 347 0.66 23.10 5.19
CA PRO A 347 -0.19 23.76 6.17
C PRO A 347 -1.64 23.27 6.13
N ASP A 348 -2.20 23.03 4.94
CA ASP A 348 -3.60 22.59 4.78
C ASP A 348 -3.87 21.22 5.42
N TYR A 349 -2.89 20.31 5.36
CA TYR A 349 -3.03 18.98 5.97
C TYR A 349 -3.13 19.08 7.50
N PHE A 350 -2.28 19.89 8.12
CA PHE A 350 -2.32 20.09 9.57
C PHE A 350 -3.50 20.93 10.02
N ALA A 351 -3.96 21.89 9.21
CA ALA A 351 -5.20 22.63 9.46
C ALA A 351 -6.42 21.67 9.51
N LYS A 352 -6.52 20.72 8.59
CA LYS A 352 -7.56 19.67 8.63
C LYS A 352 -7.47 18.84 9.93
N ILE A 353 -6.27 18.49 10.39
CA ILE A 353 -6.08 17.76 11.65
C ILE A 353 -6.56 18.59 12.86
N LEU A 354 -6.16 19.85 12.94
CA LEU A 354 -6.58 20.76 14.02
C LEU A 354 -8.09 20.99 14.02
N ASN A 355 -8.68 21.19 12.84
CA ASN A 355 -10.14 21.32 12.69
C ASN A 355 -10.89 20.09 13.21
N TYR A 356 -10.36 18.87 13.02
CA TYR A 356 -10.98 17.66 13.56
C TYR A 356 -11.00 17.66 15.10
N GLU A 357 -9.87 18.03 15.71
CA GLU A 357 -9.75 18.11 17.17
C GLU A 357 -10.65 19.19 17.78
N GLU A 358 -10.92 20.25 17.02
CA GLU A 358 -11.84 21.33 17.38
C GLU A 358 -13.29 21.06 16.97
N ARG A 359 -13.59 19.88 16.40
CA ARG A 359 -14.91 19.48 15.88
C ARG A 359 -15.48 20.46 14.84
N LYS A 360 -14.61 21.10 14.05
CA LYS A 360 -14.96 22.00 12.95
C LYS A 360 -15.21 21.23 11.64
N LYS A 361 -16.01 21.82 10.74
CA LYS A 361 -16.25 21.28 9.39
C LYS A 361 -14.93 21.13 8.63
N GLY A 362 -14.83 20.08 7.81
CA GLY A 362 -13.62 19.77 7.05
C GLY A 362 -12.48 19.16 7.86
N GLY A 363 -12.71 18.81 9.12
CA GLY A 363 -11.73 18.13 9.97
C GLY A 363 -11.37 16.73 9.46
N GLN A 364 -10.08 16.38 9.52
CA GLN A 364 -9.55 15.06 9.24
C GLN A 364 -8.94 14.42 10.50
N LYS A 365 -9.37 13.20 10.84
CA LYS A 365 -8.77 12.44 11.94
C LYS A 365 -7.32 12.07 11.62
N LEU A 366 -6.42 12.40 12.54
CA LEU A 366 -5.03 11.93 12.50
C LEU A 366 -5.00 10.40 12.60
N LYS A 367 -4.42 9.77 11.58
CA LYS A 367 -4.20 8.32 11.55
C LYS A 367 -2.79 8.03 12.02
N LEU A 368 -2.68 7.56 13.25
CA LEU A 368 -1.43 7.00 13.75
C LEU A 368 -1.53 5.49 13.70
N ARG A 369 -0.53 4.86 13.08
CA ARG A 369 -0.32 3.44 13.37
C ARG A 369 0.24 3.39 14.77
N ASN A 370 -0.47 2.68 15.66
CA ASN A 370 0.04 2.29 16.97
C ASN A 370 1.37 1.54 16.77
N LYS A 371 2.49 2.26 16.65
CA LYS A 371 3.83 1.67 16.64
C LYS A 371 4.08 0.94 17.97
N ILE A 372 3.31 1.24 19.02
CA ILE A 372 3.69 1.04 20.41
C ILE A 372 2.45 0.99 21.33
N THR A 373 1.53 0.05 21.12
CA THR A 373 0.63 -0.32 22.22
C THR A 373 0.84 -1.79 22.50
N THR A 374 1.79 -2.10 23.38
CA THR A 374 1.68 -3.33 24.17
C THR A 374 0.35 -3.24 24.93
N ASN A 375 -0.25 -4.38 25.26
CA ASN A 375 -1.49 -4.39 26.05
C ASN A 375 -1.35 -3.56 27.34
N PHE A 376 -0.16 -3.57 27.94
CA PHE A 376 0.20 -2.75 29.11
C PHE A 376 0.16 -1.23 28.85
N ALA A 377 0.74 -0.75 27.75
CA ALA A 377 0.68 0.67 27.37
C ALA A 377 -0.76 1.16 27.15
N ARG A 378 -1.63 0.28 26.64
CA ARG A 378 -3.05 0.56 26.44
C ARG A 378 -3.81 0.61 27.77
N ILE A 379 -3.46 -0.24 28.72
CA ILE A 379 -3.99 -0.19 30.10
C ILE A 379 -3.60 1.12 30.78
N LEU A 380 -2.34 1.55 30.68
CA LEU A 380 -1.90 2.83 31.24
C LEU A 380 -2.61 4.04 30.61
N GLU A 381 -2.91 3.98 29.30
CA GLU A 381 -3.72 5.00 28.61
C GLU A 381 -5.17 5.01 29.11
N ILE A 382 -5.78 3.84 29.32
CA ILE A 382 -7.15 3.72 29.85
C ILE A 382 -7.24 4.25 31.29
N LEU A 383 -6.22 3.99 32.10
CA LEU A 383 -6.14 4.43 33.50
C LEU A 383 -5.80 5.92 33.63
N GLY A 384 -5.60 6.66 32.53
CA GLY A 384 -5.26 8.09 32.57
C GLY A 384 -3.85 8.40 33.10
N ILE A 385 -3.04 7.38 33.37
CA ILE A 385 -1.66 7.49 33.86
C ILE A 385 -0.75 8.03 32.75
N ARG A 386 -1.18 7.93 31.48
CA ARG A 386 -0.35 8.25 30.31
C ARG A 386 -1.16 8.78 29.14
N ASP A 387 -0.64 9.83 28.50
CA ASP A 387 -1.14 10.28 27.20
C ASP A 387 -0.72 9.33 26.08
N SER A 388 -1.66 9.02 25.18
CA SER A 388 -1.37 8.23 23.99
C SER A 388 -0.40 8.98 23.08
N ALA A 389 0.35 8.25 22.23
CA ALA A 389 1.24 8.86 21.23
C ALA A 389 0.48 9.88 20.36
N GLN A 390 -0.79 9.59 20.09
CA GLN A 390 -1.68 10.46 19.36
C GLN A 390 -1.97 11.75 20.09
N LYS A 391 -2.36 11.68 21.37
CA LYS A 391 -2.64 12.87 22.16
C LYS A 391 -1.39 13.75 22.33
N HIS A 392 -0.24 13.12 22.57
CA HIS A 392 1.03 13.83 22.65
C HIS A 392 1.39 14.53 21.33
N LEU A 393 1.30 13.84 20.20
CA LEU A 393 1.54 14.44 18.89
C LEU A 393 0.58 15.60 18.59
N ILE A 394 -0.71 15.46 18.90
CA ILE A 394 -1.69 16.54 18.70
C ILE A 394 -1.35 17.76 19.56
N LYS A 395 -0.92 17.56 20.81
CA LYS A 395 -0.45 18.65 21.67
C LYS A 395 0.76 19.36 21.06
N THR A 396 1.73 18.62 20.55
CA THR A 396 2.90 19.19 19.87
C THR A 396 2.50 19.95 18.60
N ILE A 397 1.60 19.40 17.77
CA ILE A 397 1.08 20.09 16.58
C ILE A 397 0.41 21.42 16.96
N LYS A 398 -0.40 21.45 18.02
CA LYS A 398 -1.03 22.69 18.50
C LYS A 398 0.01 23.72 18.93
N SER A 399 0.99 23.32 19.73
CA SER A 399 2.08 24.21 20.17
C SER A 399 2.84 24.79 18.99
N LEU A 400 3.33 23.94 18.08
CA LEU A 400 4.09 24.38 16.92
C LEU A 400 3.27 25.23 15.96
N ASN A 401 1.95 25.01 15.88
CA ASN A 401 1.07 25.84 15.05
C ASN A 401 0.99 27.27 15.56
N GLU A 402 0.95 27.48 16.89
CA GLU A 402 1.02 28.82 17.47
C GLU A 402 2.41 29.44 17.24
N ASP A 403 3.49 28.69 17.46
CA ASP A 403 4.85 29.17 17.17
C ASP A 403 5.00 29.63 15.70
N ILE A 404 4.44 28.88 14.75
CA ILE A 404 4.49 29.22 13.31
C ILE A 404 3.67 30.48 13.02
N LYS A 405 2.52 30.68 13.67
CA LYS A 405 1.72 31.90 13.51
C LYS A 405 2.45 33.11 14.06
N ASP A 406 3.08 32.98 15.23
CA ASP A 406 3.85 34.05 15.85
C ASP A 406 5.06 34.45 15.00
N GLU A 407 5.79 33.48 14.45
CA GLU A 407 6.87 33.73 13.48
C GLU A 407 6.38 34.53 12.25
N ARG A 408 5.19 34.20 11.73
CA ARG A 408 4.60 34.92 10.58
C ARG A 408 4.17 36.34 10.95
N ASN A 409 3.58 36.52 12.13
CA ASN A 409 3.14 37.84 12.61
C ASN A 409 4.33 38.77 12.83
N LEU A 410 5.44 38.26 13.35
CA LEU A 410 6.70 39.00 13.52
C LEU A 410 7.33 39.38 12.17
N ALA A 411 7.33 38.46 11.19
CA ALA A 411 7.81 38.74 9.84
C ALA A 411 6.96 39.80 9.12
N GLY A 412 5.63 39.71 9.22
CA GLY A 412 4.71 40.69 8.63
C GLY A 412 4.74 42.07 9.31
N SER A 413 5.14 42.12 10.60
CA SER A 413 5.41 43.37 11.32
C SER A 413 6.73 43.99 10.89
N SER A 414 7.78 43.17 10.71
CA SER A 414 9.10 43.61 10.20
C SER A 414 9.01 44.27 8.82
N ASP A 415 8.18 43.76 7.91
CA ASP A 415 8.00 44.37 6.58
C ASP A 415 7.25 45.71 6.62
N LYS A 416 6.48 45.98 7.68
CA LYS A 416 5.84 47.29 7.92
C LYS A 416 6.77 48.31 8.60
N ILE A 417 7.92 47.89 9.15
CA ILE A 417 8.86 48.75 9.90
C ILE A 417 10.07 49.18 9.04
N LYS A 418 9.94 49.22 7.72
CA LYS A 418 10.95 49.80 6.80
C LYS A 418 10.77 51.30 6.51
N LYS A 419 9.90 52.01 7.24
CA LYS A 419 9.89 53.49 7.26
C LYS A 419 10.02 54.00 8.71
N GLU A 420 11.24 54.44 9.02
CA GLU A 420 11.63 55.38 10.09
C GLU A 420 11.65 54.93 11.57
N PRO A 421 12.46 55.59 12.43
CA PRO A 421 13.56 54.89 13.08
C PRO A 421 13.53 54.84 14.63
N LYS A 422 14.34 53.91 15.13
CA LYS A 422 15.05 53.82 16.42
C LYS A 422 14.30 54.07 17.75
N GLN A 423 14.32 52.98 18.52
CA GLN A 423 14.54 52.83 19.96
C GLN A 423 13.42 53.18 20.95
N LYS A 424 12.98 52.13 21.67
CA LYS A 424 13.08 52.08 23.14
C LYS A 424 13.31 50.64 23.61
N LEU A 425 14.36 50.47 24.41
CA LEU A 425 14.73 49.22 25.08
C LEU A 425 13.60 48.84 26.06
N VAL A 426 12.97 47.67 25.87
CA VAL A 426 12.07 47.08 26.87
C VAL A 426 12.78 45.88 27.49
N LYS A 427 13.08 46.00 28.79
CA LYS A 427 13.62 44.92 29.62
C LYS A 427 12.60 43.78 29.68
N THR A 428 12.95 42.62 29.16
CA THR A 428 12.17 41.39 29.33
C THR A 428 12.45 40.75 30.70
N ASN A 429 11.37 40.21 31.26
CA ASN A 429 11.24 39.74 32.62
C ASN A 429 11.96 38.38 32.82
N ILE A 430 13.08 38.37 33.54
CA ILE A 430 13.94 37.20 33.80
C ILE A 430 13.43 36.34 35.00
N TYR A 431 12.25 36.61 35.55
CA TYR A 431 11.86 36.02 36.85
C TYR A 431 11.12 34.66 36.80
N ALA A 432 10.76 34.10 35.64
CA ALA A 432 10.01 32.83 35.60
C ALA A 432 10.88 31.55 35.64
N ASN A 433 12.21 31.65 35.44
CA ASN A 433 13.11 30.49 35.43
C ASN A 433 13.93 30.32 36.73
N ARG A 434 13.78 31.22 37.71
CA ARG A 434 14.56 31.17 38.96
C ARG A 434 13.91 30.25 40.00
N GLU A 435 12.58 30.22 40.10
CA GLU A 435 11.86 29.32 41.02
C GLU A 435 12.11 27.83 40.75
N TYR A 436 12.26 27.44 39.48
CA TYR A 436 12.53 26.04 39.12
C TYR A 436 13.95 25.61 39.48
N VAL A 437 14.92 26.52 39.32
CA VAL A 437 16.33 26.27 39.67
C VAL A 437 16.51 26.27 41.18
N ASP A 438 15.85 27.18 41.89
CA ASP A 438 15.89 27.26 43.36
C ASP A 438 15.23 26.02 44.00
N ALA A 439 14.15 25.48 43.41
CA ALA A 439 13.53 24.23 43.85
C ALA A 439 14.45 23.00 43.63
N LEU A 440 15.21 22.98 42.54
CA LEU A 440 16.17 21.91 42.22
C LEU A 440 17.42 21.97 43.12
N GLU A 441 17.88 23.16 43.47
CA GLU A 441 18.99 23.33 44.43
C GLU A 441 18.56 23.02 45.87
N LYS A 442 17.33 23.38 46.26
CA LYS A 442 16.76 23.01 47.56
C LYS A 442 16.63 21.49 47.71
N PHE A 443 16.16 20.79 46.67
CA PHE A 443 16.09 19.32 46.66
C PHE A 443 17.48 18.66 46.76
N LYS A 444 18.50 19.22 46.09
CA LYS A 444 19.88 18.71 46.20
C LYS A 444 20.51 18.95 47.57
N LYS A 445 20.14 20.02 48.27
CA LYS A 445 20.59 20.29 49.64
C LYS A 445 19.89 19.44 50.69
N GLU A 446 18.60 19.11 50.49
CA GLU A 446 17.81 18.33 51.45
C GLU A 446 18.10 16.82 51.38
N VAL A 447 18.60 16.30 50.25
CA VAL A 447 18.79 14.85 50.08
C VAL A 447 20.20 14.36 50.50
N GLY A 448 21.17 15.25 50.72
CA GLY A 448 22.52 14.87 51.18
C GLY A 448 23.27 14.01 50.15
N THR A 449 24.42 14.47 49.67
CA THR A 449 25.16 13.84 48.56
C THR A 449 25.86 12.51 48.91
N ASP A 450 25.51 11.84 50.01
CA ASP A 450 26.20 10.63 50.49
C ASP A 450 25.36 9.34 50.48
N ASP A 451 24.10 9.36 50.02
CA ASP A 451 23.27 8.14 49.88
C ASP A 451 22.80 7.85 48.44
N ILE A 452 23.65 8.13 47.44
CA ILE A 452 23.54 7.49 46.13
C ILE A 452 24.34 6.18 46.17
N VAL A 453 23.82 5.18 46.88
CA VAL A 453 24.28 3.81 46.71
C VAL A 453 23.87 3.34 45.32
N SER A 454 24.86 3.17 44.47
CA SER A 454 24.78 2.46 43.20
C SER A 454 24.30 1.02 43.43
N VAL A 455 22.98 0.80 43.36
CA VAL A 455 22.44 -0.57 43.36
C VAL A 455 22.68 -1.16 41.97
N THR A 456 23.80 -1.84 41.79
CA THR A 456 24.03 -2.68 40.61
C THR A 456 23.09 -3.90 40.62
N PRO A 457 22.64 -4.42 39.46
CA PRO A 457 21.70 -5.55 39.36
C PRO A 457 22.11 -6.84 40.10
N SER A 458 23.38 -6.96 40.50
CA SER A 458 23.91 -8.07 41.31
C SER A 458 23.37 -8.12 42.75
N GLN A 459 22.92 -6.99 43.32
CA GLN A 459 22.41 -6.92 44.70
C GLN A 459 20.91 -7.23 44.84
N LEU A 460 20.18 -7.42 43.72
CA LEU A 460 18.77 -7.85 43.71
C LEU A 460 18.59 -9.37 43.53
N GLY A 461 19.67 -10.17 43.56
CA GLY A 461 19.56 -11.63 43.43
C GLY A 461 19.07 -12.14 42.06
N LEU A 462 19.00 -11.28 41.04
CA LEU A 462 18.43 -11.61 39.72
C LEU A 462 19.45 -12.21 38.73
N ALA A 463 20.72 -12.38 39.12
CA ALA A 463 21.78 -12.83 38.20
C ALA A 463 21.88 -14.37 38.03
N LYS A 464 21.15 -15.19 38.78
CA LYS A 464 21.28 -16.67 38.69
C LYS A 464 20.26 -17.40 37.81
N LYS A 465 19.36 -16.71 37.10
CA LYS A 465 18.41 -17.35 36.15
C LYS A 465 18.53 -16.92 34.68
N ALA A 466 19.58 -16.19 34.32
CA ALA A 466 19.76 -15.67 32.96
C ALA A 466 20.73 -16.49 32.07
N LYS A 467 21.31 -17.59 32.56
CA LYS A 467 22.23 -18.43 31.76
C LYS A 467 21.67 -19.79 31.33
N GLN A 468 20.39 -20.05 31.53
CA GLN A 468 19.79 -21.36 31.20
C GLN A 468 18.43 -21.28 30.50
N LYS A 469 18.14 -20.16 29.83
CA LYS A 469 16.86 -19.95 29.13
C LYS A 469 16.94 -19.70 27.62
N ASP A 470 18.14 -19.78 27.04
CA ASP A 470 18.33 -19.68 25.59
C ASP A 470 18.48 -21.04 24.87
N GLN A 471 18.23 -22.16 25.56
CA GLN A 471 18.19 -23.50 24.94
C GLN A 471 16.87 -24.26 25.08
N ASP A 472 15.87 -23.75 25.80
CA ASP A 472 14.57 -24.46 25.99
C ASP A 472 13.38 -23.87 25.22
N LEU A 473 13.61 -22.92 24.30
CA LEU A 473 12.56 -22.39 23.41
C LEU A 473 12.15 -23.33 22.25
N LEU A 474 12.53 -24.61 22.31
CA LEU A 474 12.23 -25.60 21.27
C LEU A 474 11.67 -26.94 21.77
N LYS A 475 11.17 -27.04 23.01
CA LYS A 475 10.41 -28.21 23.45
C LYS A 475 9.00 -27.81 23.85
N LEU A 476 8.06 -27.98 22.92
CA LEU A 476 6.64 -28.04 23.22
C LEU A 476 6.43 -29.26 24.12
N ASP A 477 6.20 -29.00 25.41
CA ASP A 477 5.94 -30.03 26.40
C ASP A 477 4.70 -30.86 25.99
N GLU A 478 4.78 -32.19 26.13
CA GLU A 478 3.73 -33.13 25.71
C GLU A 478 2.41 -32.85 26.44
N GLU A 479 2.46 -32.26 27.64
CA GLU A 479 1.27 -31.79 28.36
C GLU A 479 0.56 -30.61 27.68
N ASN A 480 1.30 -29.69 27.05
CA ASN A 480 0.71 -28.57 26.30
C ASN A 480 0.02 -29.07 25.01
N LEU A 481 0.58 -30.09 24.36
CA LEU A 481 -0.05 -30.79 23.23
C LEU A 481 -1.30 -31.56 23.65
N LYS A 482 -1.30 -32.16 24.85
CA LYS A 482 -2.46 -32.85 25.44
C LYS A 482 -3.57 -31.86 25.79
N HIS A 483 -3.22 -30.68 26.30
CA HIS A 483 -4.18 -29.62 26.63
C HIS A 483 -4.82 -29.00 25.38
N ILE A 484 -4.07 -28.84 24.29
CA ILE A 484 -4.59 -28.37 22.99
C ILE A 484 -5.50 -29.42 22.33
N LYS A 485 -5.15 -30.72 22.39
CA LYS A 485 -6.04 -31.80 21.92
C LYS A 485 -7.35 -31.88 22.72
N ASN A 486 -7.29 -31.66 24.04
CA ASN A 486 -8.49 -31.60 24.89
C ASN A 486 -9.38 -30.38 24.62
N LEU A 487 -8.82 -29.27 24.14
CA LEU A 487 -9.60 -28.08 23.74
C LEU A 487 -10.30 -28.28 22.39
N GLN A 488 -9.71 -29.02 21.44
CA GLN A 488 -10.39 -29.40 20.19
C GLN A 488 -11.56 -30.37 20.43
N GLY A 489 -11.45 -31.29 21.40
CA GLY A 489 -12.54 -32.20 21.77
C GLY A 489 -13.73 -31.54 22.49
N LYS A 490 -13.54 -30.37 23.12
CA LYS A 490 -14.60 -29.64 23.83
C LYS A 490 -15.31 -28.59 22.98
N VAL A 491 -14.75 -28.19 21.84
CA VAL A 491 -15.33 -27.16 20.94
C VAL A 491 -16.11 -27.77 19.76
N MET A 492 -16.06 -29.09 19.57
CA MET A 492 -16.91 -29.83 18.63
C MET A 492 -17.91 -30.72 19.35
N LYS A 493 -18.91 -30.12 20.00
CA LYS A 493 -20.21 -30.78 20.26
C LYS A 493 -21.32 -29.88 19.70
N PRO A 494 -22.16 -30.37 18.78
CA PRO A 494 -23.28 -29.60 18.25
C PRO A 494 -24.25 -29.29 19.39
N THR A 495 -24.60 -28.02 19.56
CA THR A 495 -25.67 -27.62 20.45
C THR A 495 -26.98 -28.17 19.89
N GLN A 496 -27.57 -29.16 20.58
CA GLN A 496 -28.92 -29.63 20.30
C GLN A 496 -29.89 -28.46 20.58
N THR A 497 -30.59 -28.03 19.54
CA THR A 497 -31.70 -27.07 19.64
C THR A 497 -32.85 -27.77 20.36
N THR A 498 -33.16 -27.34 21.57
CA THR A 498 -34.36 -27.74 22.31
C THR A 498 -35.59 -27.17 21.62
N ALA A 499 -36.43 -28.06 21.10
CA ALA A 499 -37.75 -27.73 20.59
C ALA A 499 -38.65 -27.29 21.75
N ALA A 500 -39.14 -26.05 21.70
CA ALA A 500 -40.25 -25.62 22.54
C ALA A 500 -41.55 -26.17 21.95
N SER A 501 -42.24 -26.96 22.77
CA SER A 501 -43.60 -27.43 22.56
C SER A 501 -44.56 -26.25 22.41
N VAL A 502 -45.19 -26.12 21.25
CA VAL A 502 -46.47 -25.40 21.11
C VAL A 502 -47.54 -26.43 20.76
N VAL A 503 -48.58 -26.40 21.56
CA VAL A 503 -49.69 -27.34 21.66
C VAL A 503 -50.49 -27.42 20.37
N ASN A 504 -50.86 -28.66 20.02
CA ASN A 504 -51.85 -29.05 19.02
C ASN A 504 -53.15 -28.24 19.09
N LYS A 505 -53.61 -27.74 17.93
CA LYS A 505 -55.04 -27.73 17.59
C LYS A 505 -55.24 -28.27 16.17
N LYS A 506 -56.16 -29.24 16.12
CA LYS A 506 -56.57 -30.15 15.04
C LYS A 506 -57.09 -29.47 13.76
N SER A 507 -56.93 -30.24 12.66
CA SER A 507 -57.84 -30.46 11.49
C SER A 507 -58.29 -29.23 10.69
N THR A 508 -58.26 -29.20 9.35
CA THR A 508 -58.82 -30.19 8.39
C THR A 508 -58.29 -29.83 6.98
N PRO A 509 -58.16 -30.79 6.02
CA PRO A 509 -57.64 -30.51 4.69
C PRO A 509 -58.74 -30.07 3.72
N ALA A 510 -58.42 -29.17 2.79
CA ALA A 510 -59.22 -28.94 1.60
C ALA A 510 -58.32 -28.98 0.36
N LYS A 511 -58.64 -29.94 -0.50
CA LYS A 511 -58.16 -30.13 -1.87
C LYS A 511 -58.67 -29.00 -2.78
N THR A 512 -58.05 -28.95 -3.96
CA THR A 512 -58.49 -28.38 -5.25
C THR A 512 -58.52 -26.84 -5.31
N ARG A 513 -58.00 -26.20 -6.35
CA ARG A 513 -57.94 -26.59 -7.78
C ARG A 513 -56.69 -26.02 -8.43
#